data_AF-A0A4R7EPJ5-F1
#
_entry.id   AF-A0A4R7EPJ5-F1
#
_cell.length_a   1.000
_cell.length_b   1.000
_cell.length_c   1.000
_cell.angle_alpha   90.00
_cell.angle_beta   90.00
_cell.angle_gamma   90.00
#
_symmetry.space_group_name_H-M   'P 1'
#
loop_
_entity.id
_entity.type
_entity.pdbx_description
1 polymer ?
#
loop_
_entity_poly.entity_id
_entity_poly.type
_entity_poly.pdbx_seq_one_letter_code
_entity_poly.pdbx_strand_id
1 'polypeptide(L)'
;MNFRIENNGVISKEFIKLGIADFESACQYISLLPYRRNTDKNDILCILKDKGGTCSTKHAVLRKLALENKLDGIKLILGIFKMDGTYDKRISKTLTKAGLAFIPEAHIYLKINNIYIDVTTPESNYETEIKPRLLKEQQIEYNQITDYKVHIHRGFLKKWVKTQPGLNYTVDEIWKIREQCILDLQQ
;
A
#
# COMPACT_ATOMS: atom_id res chain seq x y z
N MET A 1 -12.33 -1.64 14.73
CA MET A 1 -13.78 -1.42 14.58
C MET A 1 -14.27 -2.46 13.60
N ASN A 2 -15.18 -3.34 14.02
CA ASN A 2 -15.81 -4.32 13.14
C ASN A 2 -17.28 -3.92 12.90
N PHE A 3 -17.82 -4.26 11.73
CA PHE A 3 -19.21 -4.01 11.35
C PHE A 3 -19.69 -5.08 10.37
N ARG A 4 -20.99 -5.36 10.41
CA ARG A 4 -21.64 -6.25 9.45
C ARG A 4 -21.72 -5.58 8.09
N ILE A 5 -21.34 -6.30 7.03
CA ILE A 5 -21.43 -5.82 5.66
C ILE A 5 -22.90 -5.86 5.21
N GLU A 6 -23.42 -4.71 4.82
CA GLU A 6 -24.71 -4.55 4.16
C GLU A 6 -24.52 -4.46 2.64
N ASN A 7 -25.48 -4.97 1.87
CA ASN A 7 -25.45 -5.00 0.41
C ASN A 7 -25.75 -3.62 -0.22
N ASN A 8 -24.89 -2.65 0.06
CA ASN A 8 -25.07 -1.24 -0.32
C ASN A 8 -24.22 -0.80 -1.53
N GLY A 9 -23.45 -1.72 -2.13
CA GLY A 9 -22.61 -1.40 -3.27
C GLY A 9 -21.87 -2.61 -3.84
N VAL A 10 -21.01 -2.34 -4.83
CA VAL A 10 -20.39 -3.40 -5.65
C VAL A 10 -19.43 -4.23 -4.81
N ILE A 11 -18.69 -3.58 -3.90
CA ILE A 11 -17.71 -4.26 -3.06
C ILE A 11 -18.42 -5.10 -2.01
N SER A 12 -19.40 -4.51 -1.30
CA SER A 12 -20.26 -5.22 -0.36
C SER A 12 -20.88 -6.47 -0.99
N LYS A 13 -21.43 -6.35 -2.20
CA LYS A 13 -22.06 -7.47 -2.92
C LYS A 13 -21.08 -8.61 -3.18
N GLU A 14 -19.85 -8.32 -3.60
CA GLU A 14 -18.86 -9.36 -3.86
C GLU A 14 -18.37 -10.03 -2.58
N PHE A 15 -18.16 -9.29 -1.49
CA PHE A 15 -17.82 -9.90 -0.19
C PHE A 15 -18.94 -10.82 0.33
N ILE A 16 -20.21 -10.39 0.24
CA ILE A 16 -21.35 -11.21 0.64
C ILE A 16 -21.43 -12.51 -0.19
N LYS A 17 -21.19 -12.45 -1.50
CA LYS A 17 -21.15 -13.65 -2.36
C LYS A 17 -20.04 -14.62 -1.97
N LEU A 18 -18.92 -14.11 -1.44
CA LEU A 18 -17.81 -14.92 -0.92
C LEU A 18 -18.10 -15.48 0.48
N GLY A 19 -19.28 -15.22 1.06
CA GLY A 19 -19.64 -15.65 2.41
C GLY A 19 -19.00 -14.80 3.50
N ILE A 20 -18.43 -13.64 3.16
CA ILE A 20 -17.77 -12.74 4.11
C ILE A 20 -18.81 -11.74 4.63
N ALA A 21 -19.11 -11.84 5.92
CA ALA A 21 -20.25 -11.14 6.53
C ALA A 21 -19.89 -9.84 7.26
N ASP A 22 -18.62 -9.61 7.57
CA ASP A 22 -18.15 -8.47 8.36
C ASP A 22 -16.79 -7.95 7.90
N PHE A 23 -16.45 -6.74 8.35
CA PHE A 23 -15.26 -6.02 7.91
C PHE A 23 -13.94 -6.64 8.39
N GLU A 24 -13.92 -7.21 9.59
CA GLU A 24 -12.73 -7.88 10.10
C GLU A 24 -12.41 -9.13 9.29
N SER A 25 -13.43 -9.93 8.97
CA SER A 25 -13.34 -11.06 8.05
C SER A 25 -12.90 -10.62 6.65
N ALA A 26 -13.36 -9.46 6.16
CA ALA A 26 -12.88 -8.89 4.91
C ALA A 26 -11.39 -8.50 4.98
N CYS A 27 -10.95 -7.83 6.04
CA CYS A 27 -9.53 -7.50 6.27
C CYS A 27 -8.66 -8.76 6.29
N GLN A 28 -9.08 -9.80 7.01
CA GLN A 28 -8.37 -11.08 7.08
C GLN A 28 -8.31 -11.78 5.72
N TYR A 29 -9.42 -11.85 4.99
CA TYR A 29 -9.45 -12.41 3.65
C TYR A 29 -8.48 -11.67 2.72
N ILE A 30 -8.49 -10.33 2.76
CA ILE A 30 -7.61 -9.49 1.93
C ILE A 30 -6.14 -9.64 2.31
N SER A 31 -5.80 -9.77 3.60
CA SER A 31 -4.41 -9.95 4.03
C SER A 31 -3.82 -11.28 3.54
N LEU A 32 -4.65 -12.32 3.47
CA LEU A 32 -4.26 -13.66 2.98
C LEU A 32 -4.08 -13.74 1.45
N LEU A 33 -4.60 -12.79 0.68
CA LEU A 33 -4.37 -12.77 -0.77
C LEU A 33 -2.88 -12.53 -1.09
N PRO A 34 -2.29 -13.18 -2.11
CA PRO A 34 -0.90 -12.95 -2.48
C PRO A 34 -0.59 -11.49 -2.83
N TYR A 35 0.61 -11.04 -2.44
CA TYR A 35 1.14 -9.75 -2.88
C TYR A 35 1.61 -9.84 -4.34
N ARG A 36 0.92 -9.14 -5.25
CA ARG A 36 1.28 -9.08 -6.66
C ARG A 36 0.68 -7.87 -7.37
N ARG A 37 1.22 -7.54 -8.55
CA ARG A 37 0.62 -6.54 -9.43
C ARG A 37 -0.71 -7.06 -9.99
N ASN A 38 -1.69 -6.16 -10.05
CA ASN A 38 -3.00 -6.40 -10.66
C ASN A 38 -2.95 -6.18 -12.18
N THR A 39 -3.81 -6.88 -12.93
CA THR A 39 -3.93 -6.73 -14.38
C THR A 39 -4.45 -5.34 -14.75
N ASP A 40 -5.49 -4.87 -14.04
CA ASP A 40 -5.99 -3.49 -14.14
C ASP A 40 -6.20 -2.90 -12.74
N LYS A 41 -5.25 -2.08 -12.30
CA LYS A 41 -5.32 -1.41 -10.98
C LYS A 41 -6.35 -0.26 -10.92
N ASN A 42 -6.97 0.14 -12.04
CA ASN A 42 -8.05 1.14 -12.04
C ASN A 42 -9.41 0.48 -11.76
N ASP A 43 -9.53 -0.84 -11.95
CA ASP A 43 -10.68 -1.60 -11.55
C ASP A 43 -10.66 -1.87 -10.04
N ILE A 44 -11.62 -1.31 -9.30
CA ILE A 44 -11.72 -1.50 -7.85
C ILE A 44 -11.96 -2.96 -7.44
N LEU A 45 -12.47 -3.79 -8.37
CA LEU A 45 -12.69 -5.23 -8.17
C LEU A 45 -11.49 -6.09 -8.57
N CYS A 46 -10.39 -5.49 -9.06
CA CYS A 46 -9.25 -6.23 -9.60
C CYS A 46 -8.70 -7.27 -8.61
N ILE A 47 -8.68 -6.98 -7.31
CA ILE A 47 -8.10 -7.92 -6.35
C ILE A 47 -8.91 -9.20 -6.18
N LEU A 48 -10.23 -9.13 -6.40
CA LEU A 48 -11.13 -10.28 -6.30
C LEU A 48 -11.06 -11.11 -7.59
N LYS A 49 -10.95 -10.44 -8.75
CA LYS A 49 -10.76 -11.07 -10.06
C LYS A 49 -9.40 -11.74 -10.18
N ASP A 50 -8.36 -11.00 -9.84
CA ASP A 50 -6.98 -11.43 -9.94
C ASP A 50 -6.63 -12.39 -8.80
N LYS A 51 -7.37 -12.40 -7.69
CA LYS A 51 -7.05 -13.16 -6.45
C LYS A 51 -5.69 -12.76 -5.87
N GLY A 52 -5.46 -11.47 -5.72
CA GLY A 52 -4.17 -10.92 -5.28
C GLY A 52 -4.09 -9.42 -5.52
N GLY A 53 -3.15 -8.75 -4.88
CA GLY A 53 -3.00 -7.32 -5.07
C GLY A 53 -1.82 -6.73 -4.33
N THR A 54 -1.63 -5.43 -4.51
CA THR A 54 -0.60 -4.66 -3.80
C THR A 54 -1.18 -4.01 -2.56
N CYS A 55 -0.35 -3.40 -1.70
CA CYS A 55 -0.83 -2.56 -0.60
C CYS A 55 -1.85 -1.51 -1.07
N SER A 56 -1.71 -1.00 -2.30
CA SER A 56 -2.56 0.03 -2.85
C SER A 56 -3.98 -0.49 -3.13
N THR A 57 -4.11 -1.58 -3.87
CA THR A 57 -5.41 -2.14 -4.26
C THR A 57 -6.10 -2.89 -3.11
N LYS A 58 -5.33 -3.59 -2.27
CA LYS A 58 -5.82 -4.27 -1.06
C LYS A 58 -6.52 -3.31 -0.09
N HIS A 59 -5.90 -2.18 0.24
CA HIS A 59 -6.52 -1.23 1.17
C HIS A 59 -7.58 -0.36 0.52
N ALA A 60 -7.48 -0.08 -0.79
CA ALA A 60 -8.50 0.68 -1.51
C ALA A 60 -9.86 -0.05 -1.53
N VAL A 61 -9.87 -1.37 -1.72
CA VAL A 61 -11.13 -2.13 -1.67
C VAL A 61 -11.79 -1.99 -0.30
N LEU A 62 -11.00 -2.03 0.78
CA LEU A 62 -11.51 -1.96 2.14
C LEU A 62 -12.00 -0.55 2.48
N ARG A 63 -11.30 0.48 1.99
CA ARG A 63 -11.81 1.87 2.04
C ARG A 63 -13.14 1.99 1.30
N LYS A 64 -13.27 1.40 0.11
CA LYS A 64 -14.51 1.43 -0.66
C LYS A 64 -15.63 0.66 0.05
N LEU A 65 -15.34 -0.50 0.62
CA LEU A 65 -16.29 -1.27 1.45
C LEU A 65 -16.80 -0.43 2.62
N ALA A 66 -15.91 0.26 3.34
CA ALA A 66 -16.30 1.13 4.44
C ALA A 66 -17.21 2.27 3.99
N LEU A 67 -16.93 2.90 2.84
CA LEU A 67 -17.77 3.94 2.26
C LEU A 67 -19.17 3.41 1.88
N GLU A 68 -19.26 2.23 1.27
CA GLU A 68 -20.54 1.59 0.95
C GLU A 68 -21.39 1.32 2.20
N ASN A 69 -20.74 1.12 3.36
CA ASN A 69 -21.39 0.91 4.64
C ASN A 69 -21.45 2.18 5.51
N LYS A 70 -21.26 3.37 4.92
CA LYS A 70 -21.34 4.69 5.58
C LYS A 70 -20.38 4.87 6.77
N LEU A 71 -19.25 4.16 6.75
CA LEU A 71 -18.21 4.27 7.77
C LEU A 71 -17.07 5.17 7.33
N ASP A 72 -17.33 6.47 7.35
CA ASP A 72 -16.35 7.49 6.99
C ASP A 72 -15.12 7.51 7.92
N GLY A 73 -15.22 6.95 9.13
CA GLY A 73 -14.11 6.89 10.09
C GLY A 73 -12.95 5.98 9.66
N ILE A 74 -13.13 5.13 8.65
CA ILE A 74 -12.09 4.26 8.10
C ILE A 74 -11.40 5.01 6.95
N LYS A 75 -10.22 5.57 7.20
CA LYS A 75 -9.48 6.39 6.24
C LYS A 75 -8.39 5.60 5.54
N LEU A 76 -8.07 5.99 4.31
CA LEU A 76 -6.94 5.47 3.56
C LEU A 76 -5.77 6.45 3.67
N ILE A 77 -4.60 5.97 4.07
CA ILE A 77 -3.42 6.79 4.30
C ILE A 77 -2.32 6.37 3.31
N LEU A 78 -1.68 7.36 2.70
CA LEU A 78 -0.45 7.21 1.93
C LEU A 78 0.73 7.64 2.80
N GLY A 79 1.57 6.69 3.17
CA GLY A 79 2.84 6.93 3.83
C GLY A 79 4.00 6.87 2.85
N ILE A 80 4.96 7.78 2.97
CA ILE A 80 6.28 7.64 2.37
C ILE A 80 7.24 7.28 3.50
N PHE A 81 7.92 6.14 3.39
CA PHE A 81 8.82 5.64 4.43
C PHE A 81 10.20 5.30 3.84
N LYS A 82 11.21 5.19 4.71
CA LYS A 82 12.54 4.70 4.34
C LYS A 82 12.47 3.18 4.15
N MET A 83 12.57 2.70 2.92
CA MET A 83 12.64 1.27 2.63
C MET A 83 14.11 0.85 2.51
N ASP A 84 14.57 -0.02 3.40
CA ASP A 84 15.96 -0.48 3.49
C ASP A 84 16.06 -2.01 3.71
N GLY A 85 17.28 -2.54 3.76
CA GLY A 85 17.52 -3.98 3.97
C GLY A 85 17.12 -4.51 5.35
N THR A 86 16.87 -3.63 6.33
CA THR A 86 16.32 -4.01 7.64
C THR A 86 14.80 -4.15 7.60
N TYR A 87 14.13 -3.39 6.73
CA TYR A 87 12.71 -3.54 6.44
C TYR A 87 12.45 -4.87 5.73
N ASP A 88 13.20 -5.16 4.66
CA ASP A 88 13.14 -6.47 4.01
C ASP A 88 14.51 -6.84 3.42
N LYS A 89 15.03 -8.02 3.77
CA LYS A 89 16.36 -8.43 3.33
C LYS A 89 16.46 -8.60 1.82
N ARG A 90 15.36 -8.92 1.12
CA ARG A 90 15.33 -9.21 -0.32
C ARG A 90 15.80 -8.04 -1.17
N ILE A 91 15.55 -6.81 -0.74
CA ILE A 91 15.94 -5.60 -1.49
C ILE A 91 17.40 -5.17 -1.26
N SER A 92 18.08 -5.77 -0.28
CA SER A 92 19.41 -5.33 0.16
C SER A 92 20.42 -5.33 -0.98
N LYS A 93 20.41 -6.37 -1.84
CA LYS A 93 21.33 -6.49 -2.98
C LYS A 93 21.16 -5.33 -3.97
N THR A 94 19.91 -4.97 -4.26
CA THR A 94 19.57 -3.88 -5.17
C THR A 94 20.02 -2.53 -4.62
N LEU A 95 19.76 -2.27 -3.34
CA LEU A 95 20.17 -1.03 -2.68
C LEU A 95 21.70 -0.91 -2.58
N THR A 96 22.40 -1.97 -2.18
CA THR A 96 23.87 -1.98 -2.12
C THR A 96 24.49 -1.74 -3.48
N LYS A 97 23.97 -2.37 -4.55
CA LYS A 97 24.46 -2.13 -5.92
C LYS A 97 24.26 -0.67 -6.36
N ALA A 98 23.18 -0.05 -5.92
CA ALA A 98 22.90 1.36 -6.20
C ALA A 98 23.67 2.34 -5.29
N GLY A 99 24.37 1.86 -4.24
CA GLY A 99 25.01 2.72 -3.25
C GLY A 99 24.02 3.45 -2.34
N LEU A 100 22.83 2.88 -2.13
CA LEU A 100 21.75 3.48 -1.34
C LEU A 100 21.63 2.79 0.02
N ALA A 101 21.62 3.58 1.10
CA ALA A 101 21.30 3.05 2.44
C ALA A 101 19.79 2.73 2.58
N PHE A 102 18.95 3.52 1.93
CA PHE A 102 17.50 3.33 1.83
C PHE A 102 16.98 3.99 0.56
N ILE A 103 15.76 3.66 0.18
CA ILE A 103 15.00 4.36 -0.86
C ILE A 103 13.62 4.78 -0.31
N PRO A 104 13.16 6.03 -0.52
CA PRO A 104 11.81 6.41 -0.12
C PRO A 104 10.77 5.61 -0.91
N GLU A 105 9.87 4.93 -0.22
CA GLU A 105 8.82 4.11 -0.82
C GLU A 105 7.44 4.57 -0.39
N ALA A 106 6.48 4.53 -1.30
CA ALA A 106 5.09 4.91 -1.08
C ALA A 106 4.22 3.69 -0.76
N HIS A 107 3.76 3.63 0.49
CA HIS A 107 2.94 2.56 1.03
C HIS A 107 1.54 3.05 1.41
N ILE A 108 0.54 2.18 1.30
CA ILE A 108 -0.84 2.52 1.67
C ILE A 108 -1.30 1.57 2.76
N TYR A 109 -1.96 2.15 3.77
CA TYR A 109 -2.53 1.45 4.92
C TYR A 109 -3.82 2.16 5.39
N LEU A 110 -4.58 1.54 6.27
CA LEU A 110 -5.81 2.11 6.84
C LEU A 110 -5.55 2.82 8.16
N LYS A 111 -6.37 3.82 8.46
CA LYS A 111 -6.49 4.43 9.78
C LYS A 111 -7.92 4.34 10.26
N ILE A 112 -8.13 3.71 11.41
CA ILE A 112 -9.44 3.45 12.03
C ILE A 112 -9.37 3.89 13.48
N ASN A 113 -10.15 4.91 13.88
CA ASN A 113 -10.15 5.43 15.26
C ASN A 113 -8.73 5.73 15.80
N ASN A 114 -7.88 6.36 14.98
CA ASN A 114 -6.46 6.62 15.25
C ASN A 114 -5.53 5.40 15.36
N ILE A 115 -6.05 4.19 15.15
CA ILE A 115 -5.23 2.98 15.01
C ILE A 115 -4.91 2.77 13.54
N TYR A 116 -3.65 2.45 13.24
CA TYR A 116 -3.18 2.18 11.89
C TYR A 116 -3.15 0.68 11.65
N ILE A 117 -3.70 0.24 10.51
CA ILE A 117 -3.82 -1.18 10.16
C ILE A 117 -3.25 -1.37 8.76
N ASP A 118 -2.32 -2.31 8.65
CA ASP A 118 -1.73 -2.75 7.39
C ASP A 118 -2.14 -4.21 7.12
N VAL A 119 -2.86 -4.43 6.03
CA VAL A 119 -3.32 -5.75 5.55
C VAL A 119 -2.57 -6.17 4.28
N THR A 120 -1.36 -5.65 4.05
CA THR A 120 -0.55 -6.04 2.89
C THR A 120 -0.27 -7.54 2.90
N THR A 121 0.14 -8.07 4.05
CA THR A 121 0.30 -9.51 4.38
C THR A 121 -0.22 -9.78 5.79
N PRO A 122 -0.38 -11.05 6.22
CA PRO A 122 -0.77 -11.38 7.60
C PRO A 122 0.23 -10.90 8.66
N GLU A 123 1.51 -10.80 8.31
CA GLU A 123 2.60 -10.40 9.21
C GLU A 123 2.84 -8.88 9.25
N SER A 124 2.21 -8.13 8.33
CA SER A 124 2.42 -6.69 8.20
C SER A 124 2.11 -5.95 9.51
N ASN A 125 3.02 -5.09 9.96
CA ASN A 125 2.87 -4.37 11.21
C ASN A 125 3.30 -2.90 11.08
N TYR A 126 2.31 -2.01 11.07
CA TYR A 126 2.56 -0.58 10.96
C TYR A 126 3.51 -0.03 12.04
N GLU A 127 3.34 -0.44 13.30
CA GLU A 127 4.06 0.14 14.44
C GLU A 127 5.55 -0.21 14.43
N THR A 128 5.91 -1.41 13.98
CA THR A 128 7.31 -1.89 13.96
C THR A 128 7.98 -1.70 12.60
N GLU A 129 7.24 -1.73 11.50
CA GLU A 129 7.80 -1.72 10.15
C GLU A 129 7.75 -0.33 9.51
N ILE A 130 6.61 0.37 9.59
CA ILE A 130 6.36 1.62 8.85
C ILE A 130 6.63 2.85 9.71
N LYS A 131 5.99 2.96 10.88
CA LYS A 131 6.05 4.13 11.76
C LYS A 131 7.47 4.59 12.11
N PRO A 132 8.44 3.71 12.44
CA PRO A 132 9.79 4.13 12.78
C PRO A 132 10.57 4.70 11.58
N ARG A 133 10.10 4.42 10.36
CA ARG A 133 10.75 4.77 9.09
C ARG A 133 9.98 5.85 8.32
N LEU A 134 8.87 6.34 8.86
CA LEU A 134 7.97 7.26 8.19
C LEU A 134 8.62 8.62 7.95
N LEU A 135 8.50 9.12 6.73
CA LEU A 135 9.01 10.43 6.30
C LEU A 135 7.88 11.45 6.07
N LYS A 136 6.75 10.98 5.56
CA LYS A 136 5.57 11.79 5.27
C LYS A 136 4.33 10.90 5.30
N GLU A 137 3.22 11.41 5.80
CA GLU A 137 1.91 10.81 5.61
C GLU A 137 0.91 11.83 5.08
N GLN A 138 -0.10 11.35 4.36
CA GLN A 138 -1.27 12.13 4.00
C GLN A 138 -2.47 11.19 3.77
N GLN A 139 -3.68 11.67 4.05
CA GLN A 139 -4.89 10.95 3.66
C GLN A 139 -5.05 10.99 2.13
N ILE A 140 -5.53 9.89 1.56
CA ILE A 140 -5.96 9.77 0.17
C ILE A 140 -7.32 9.06 0.11
N GLU A 141 -7.91 8.96 -1.08
CA GLU A 141 -9.11 8.17 -1.33
C GLU A 141 -8.85 6.96 -2.23
N TYR A 142 -9.80 6.02 -2.24
CA TYR A 142 -9.66 4.72 -2.93
C TYR A 142 -9.38 4.86 -4.44
N ASN A 143 -9.82 5.95 -5.08
CA ASN A 143 -9.59 6.25 -6.49
C ASN A 143 -8.28 7.03 -6.75
N GLN A 144 -7.50 7.34 -5.70
CA GLN A 144 -6.24 8.07 -5.80
C GLN A 144 -5.00 7.16 -5.69
N ILE A 145 -5.19 5.84 -5.68
CA ILE A 145 -4.10 4.87 -5.48
C ILE A 145 -3.18 4.69 -6.71
N THR A 146 -3.56 5.25 -7.86
CA THR A 146 -2.83 5.09 -9.13
C THR A 146 -2.00 6.36 -9.44
N ASP A 147 -2.43 7.19 -10.38
CA ASP A 147 -1.63 8.30 -10.91
C ASP A 147 -1.38 9.37 -9.86
N TYR A 148 -2.36 9.63 -9.00
CA TYR A 148 -2.20 10.56 -7.87
C TYR A 148 -1.11 10.10 -6.91
N LYS A 149 -1.12 8.81 -6.50
CA LYS A 149 -0.05 8.21 -5.69
C LYS A 149 1.32 8.34 -6.37
N VAL A 150 1.41 7.99 -7.66
CA VAL A 150 2.67 8.05 -8.43
C VAL A 150 3.19 9.48 -8.49
N HIS A 151 2.32 10.47 -8.71
CA HIS A 151 2.68 11.88 -8.72
C HIS A 151 3.28 12.32 -7.39
N ILE A 152 2.63 11.98 -6.28
CA ILE A 152 3.12 12.31 -4.92
C ILE A 152 4.48 11.67 -4.66
N HIS A 153 4.65 10.39 -5.00
CA HIS A 153 5.89 9.65 -4.77
C HIS A 153 7.04 10.20 -5.62
N ARG A 154 6.83 10.41 -6.92
CA ARG A 154 7.83 11.02 -7.81
C ARG A 154 8.19 12.44 -7.38
N GLY A 155 7.21 13.23 -6.94
CA GLY A 155 7.42 14.55 -6.37
C GLY A 155 8.31 14.51 -5.11
N PHE A 156 8.11 13.51 -4.25
CA PHE A 156 8.94 13.30 -3.07
C PHE A 156 10.36 12.89 -3.45
N LEU A 157 10.52 11.91 -4.34
CA LEU A 157 11.83 11.44 -4.81
C LEU A 157 12.65 12.57 -5.44
N LYS A 158 12.01 13.44 -6.22
CA LYS A 158 12.66 14.63 -6.81
C LYS A 158 13.25 15.57 -5.76
N LYS A 159 12.59 15.71 -4.61
CA LYS A 159 13.11 16.51 -3.49
C LYS A 159 14.20 15.74 -2.75
N TRP A 160 13.98 14.46 -2.45
CA TRP A 160 14.90 13.61 -1.72
C TRP A 160 16.26 13.45 -2.42
N VAL A 161 16.30 13.23 -3.74
CA VAL A 161 17.55 13.14 -4.51
C VAL A 161 18.44 14.36 -4.28
N LYS A 162 17.85 15.56 -4.24
CA LYS A 162 18.59 16.82 -4.02
C LYS A 162 19.14 16.97 -2.60
N THR A 163 18.61 16.21 -1.63
CA THR A 163 19.08 16.23 -0.25
C THR A 163 20.13 15.16 0.04
N GLN A 164 20.44 14.29 -0.91
CA GLN A 164 21.44 13.23 -0.74
C GLN A 164 22.81 13.69 -1.28
N PRO A 165 23.81 13.95 -0.42
CA PRO A 165 25.15 14.33 -0.86
C PRO A 165 25.80 13.21 -1.67
N GLY A 166 26.40 13.54 -2.81
CA GLY A 166 27.13 12.58 -3.65
C GLY A 166 26.24 11.58 -4.43
N LEU A 167 24.91 11.69 -4.33
CA LEU A 167 24.00 10.83 -5.06
C LEU A 167 23.85 11.32 -6.52
N ASN A 168 24.58 10.70 -7.44
CA ASN A 168 24.55 11.05 -8.86
C ASN A 168 23.50 10.24 -9.64
N TYR A 169 22.24 10.29 -9.20
CA TYR A 169 21.12 9.68 -9.93
C TYR A 169 20.05 10.72 -10.26
N THR A 170 19.47 10.57 -11.43
CA THR A 170 18.21 11.22 -11.80
C THR A 170 17.03 10.57 -11.07
N VAL A 171 15.90 11.29 -11.01
CA VAL A 171 14.66 10.75 -10.41
C VAL A 171 14.18 9.51 -11.14
N ASP A 172 14.38 9.41 -12.46
CA ASP A 172 13.98 8.25 -13.23
C ASP A 172 14.87 7.02 -12.98
N GLU A 173 16.17 7.22 -12.73
CA GLU A 173 17.05 6.13 -12.29
C GLU A 173 16.69 5.64 -10.89
N ILE A 174 16.42 6.56 -9.95
CA ILE A 174 15.89 6.19 -8.63
C ILE A 174 14.56 5.45 -8.75
N TRP A 175 13.67 5.89 -9.64
CA TRP A 175 12.41 5.19 -9.90
C TRP A 175 12.63 3.76 -10.41
N LYS A 176 13.60 3.54 -11.31
CA LYS A 176 13.97 2.20 -11.79
C LYS A 176 14.53 1.33 -10.66
N ILE A 177 15.40 1.87 -9.80
CA ILE A 177 15.93 1.16 -8.64
C ILE A 177 14.78 0.77 -7.69
N ARG A 178 13.83 1.67 -7.45
CA ARG A 178 12.61 1.39 -6.67
C ARG A 178 11.79 0.26 -7.28
N GLU A 179 11.55 0.28 -8.59
CA GLU A 179 10.80 -0.80 -9.24
C GLU A 179 11.52 -2.14 -9.10
N GLN A 180 12.85 -2.16 -9.18
CA GLN A 180 13.63 -3.37 -8.93
C GLN A 180 13.45 -3.88 -7.49
N CYS A 181 13.53 -3.02 -6.47
CA CYS A 181 13.25 -3.41 -5.09
C CYS A 181 11.86 -4.07 -4.96
N ILE A 182 10.86 -3.57 -5.69
CA ILE A 182 9.48 -4.06 -5.61
C ILE A 182 9.30 -5.36 -6.38
N LEU A 183 10.12 -5.62 -7.39
CA LEU A 183 10.25 -6.94 -8.01
C LEU A 183 10.92 -7.93 -7.06
N ASP A 184 11.95 -7.52 -6.31
CA ASP A 184 12.64 -8.38 -5.34
C ASP A 184 11.69 -8.81 -4.20
N LEU A 185 10.74 -7.96 -3.79
CA LEU A 185 9.71 -8.29 -2.78
C LEU A 185 8.64 -9.29 -3.26
N GLN A 186 8.55 -9.54 -4.57
CA GLN A 186 7.60 -10.49 -5.15
C GLN A 186 8.19 -11.90 -5.35
N GLN A 187 9.48 -12.08 -5.03
CA GLN A 187 10.19 -13.37 -5.02
C GLN A 187 10.10 -14.01 -3.63
#